data_AF-A0A4V6THB0-F1
#
_entry.id   AF-A0A4V6THB0-F1
#
_cell.length_a   1.000
_cell.length_b   1.000
_cell.length_c   1.000
_cell.angle_alpha   90.00
_cell.angle_beta   90.00
_cell.angle_gamma   90.00
#
_symmetry.space_group_name_H-M   'P 1'
#
loop_
_entity.id
_entity.type
_entity.pdbx_description
1 polymer ?
#
loop_
_entity_poly.entity_id
_entity_poly.type
_entity_poly.pdbx_seq_one_letter_code
_entity_poly.pdbx_strand_id
1 'polypeptide(L)'
;MFGYQAIHEMTLLGKEFTKGFFNMTKDDKLYAYYQEGGRDGWSQIQRYGDQFDGAVVGAPAFRFAFQQVQHAYSDIVEQTLDYYPPPCEMEMILNETIAACDPLDGKTDGVVARTDLCKLHFNTSSLIGIPYSCAASPVYMGFPPHPSWPAQNGTVTAKAVQVADTIIQGLRDSHGKQAYLSYQPASIFADAFTQYDTNTSSFTLWPSDFAAQFVLPFLDLVNATSFANLDNVTYDTLKQWMYQGWQMYESTLHTTWPDLSSFHSFHGKILHYHGESDFSIPTGSSVHYRDSVRKIMYPHLSYNASNAALNDWYRLFL
;
A
#
# COMPACT_ATOMS: atom_id res chain seq x y z
N MET A 1 -11.98 16.74 -10.55
CA MET A 1 -10.64 17.35 -10.67
C MET A 1 -9.51 16.43 -10.20
N PHE A 2 -9.37 16.16 -8.88
CA PHE A 2 -8.28 15.35 -8.30
C PHE A 2 -8.09 13.94 -8.91
N GLY A 3 -9.19 13.20 -9.15
CA GLY A 3 -9.10 11.79 -9.50
C GLY A 3 -8.35 11.48 -10.80
N TYR A 4 -8.54 12.29 -11.86
CA TYR A 4 -7.95 12.08 -13.19
C TYR A 4 -7.98 13.33 -14.10
N GLN A 5 -8.97 14.22 -13.92
CA GLN A 5 -9.24 15.33 -14.85
C GLN A 5 -8.13 16.38 -14.88
N ALA A 6 -7.57 16.77 -13.73
CA ALA A 6 -6.54 17.80 -13.67
C ALA A 6 -5.32 17.44 -14.51
N ILE A 7 -4.85 16.19 -14.38
CA ILE A 7 -3.69 15.68 -15.11
C ILE A 7 -3.98 15.59 -16.60
N HIS A 8 -5.18 15.14 -16.97
CA HIS A 8 -5.62 15.07 -18.36
C HIS A 8 -5.62 16.46 -19.03
N GLU A 9 -6.28 17.44 -18.41
CA GLU A 9 -6.37 18.81 -18.93
C GLU A 9 -5.00 19.47 -19.01
N MET A 10 -4.19 19.31 -17.97
CA MET A 10 -2.80 19.77 -17.96
C MET A 10 -2.00 19.15 -19.09
N THR A 11 -2.17 17.86 -19.38
CA THR A 11 -1.45 17.15 -20.43
C THR A 11 -1.85 17.65 -21.81
N LEU A 12 -3.14 17.85 -22.08
CA LEU A 12 -3.63 18.42 -23.34
C LEU A 12 -3.04 19.82 -23.59
N LEU A 13 -3.16 20.71 -22.60
CA LEU A 13 -2.68 22.09 -22.72
C LEU A 13 -1.15 22.15 -22.80
N GLY A 14 -0.45 21.34 -22.01
CA GLY A 14 1.01 21.27 -21.99
C GLY A 14 1.59 20.81 -23.33
N LYS A 15 0.97 19.81 -23.98
CA LYS A 15 1.41 19.34 -25.31
C LYS A 15 1.23 20.43 -26.37
N GLU A 16 0.08 21.10 -26.40
CA GLU A 16 -0.16 22.18 -27.38
C GLU A 16 0.73 23.40 -27.13
N PHE A 17 0.92 23.79 -25.87
CA PHE A 17 1.86 24.84 -25.50
C PHE A 17 3.29 24.51 -25.94
N THR A 18 3.75 23.29 -25.67
CA THR A 18 5.11 22.84 -26.04
C THR A 18 5.32 22.89 -27.56
N LYS A 19 4.35 22.40 -28.34
CA LYS A 19 4.41 22.47 -29.81
C LYS A 19 4.54 23.91 -30.32
N GLY A 20 3.72 24.82 -29.78
CA GLY A 20 3.76 26.23 -30.14
C GLY A 20 5.06 26.92 -29.72
N PHE A 21 5.53 26.66 -28.50
CA PHE A 21 6.73 27.30 -27.94
C PHE A 21 8.00 26.91 -28.70
N PHE A 22 8.13 25.64 -29.10
CA PHE A 22 9.28 25.14 -29.85
C PHE A 22 9.12 25.22 -31.38
N ASN A 23 8.06 25.85 -31.89
CA ASN A 23 7.75 25.89 -33.33
C ASN A 23 7.79 24.51 -34.00
N MET A 24 7.27 23.49 -33.31
CA MET A 24 7.25 22.12 -33.82
C MET A 24 6.43 22.04 -35.11
N THR A 25 6.98 21.36 -36.10
CA THR A 25 6.34 21.05 -37.37
C THR A 25 5.61 19.71 -37.29
N LYS A 26 4.86 19.38 -38.34
CA LYS A 26 4.18 18.08 -38.48
C LYS A 26 5.13 16.88 -38.53
N ASP A 27 6.41 17.11 -38.85
CA ASP A 27 7.43 16.07 -38.96
C ASP A 27 8.15 15.86 -37.60
N ASP A 28 7.94 16.76 -36.65
CA ASP A 28 8.49 16.65 -35.29
C ASP A 28 7.61 15.77 -34.42
N LYS A 29 8.24 14.89 -33.64
CA LYS A 29 7.55 14.03 -32.66
C LYS A 29 7.73 14.55 -31.24
N LEU A 30 6.61 14.86 -30.58
CA LEU A 30 6.57 15.14 -29.15
C LEU A 30 6.32 13.82 -28.39
N TYR A 31 7.27 13.44 -27.54
CA TYR A 31 7.08 12.33 -26.61
C TYR A 31 6.57 12.84 -25.26
N ALA A 32 5.58 12.16 -24.70
CA ALA A 32 5.04 12.47 -23.38
C ALA A 32 5.17 11.26 -22.47
N TYR A 33 5.77 11.47 -21.30
CA TYR A 33 5.94 10.42 -20.29
C TYR A 33 5.28 10.84 -18.99
N TYR A 34 4.63 9.88 -18.34
CA TYR A 34 4.17 10.05 -16.98
C TYR A 34 5.24 9.53 -16.00
N GLN A 35 5.64 10.37 -15.05
CA GLN A 35 6.59 10.02 -13.99
C GLN A 35 6.01 10.54 -12.66
N GLU A 36 6.15 9.74 -11.60
CA GLU A 36 5.71 10.04 -10.23
C GLU A 36 4.19 10.12 -10.01
N GLY A 37 3.73 9.47 -8.93
CA GLY A 37 2.31 9.29 -8.61
C GLY A 37 1.77 7.95 -9.10
N GLY A 38 1.69 6.96 -8.20
CA GLY A 38 1.29 5.60 -8.53
C GLY A 38 -0.14 5.52 -9.07
N ARG A 39 -1.13 5.84 -8.24
CA ARG A 39 -2.56 5.84 -8.64
C ARG A 39 -2.82 6.80 -9.80
N ASP A 40 -2.22 7.98 -9.75
CA ASP A 40 -2.44 9.06 -10.71
C ASP A 40 -1.96 8.65 -12.11
N GLY A 41 -0.76 8.08 -12.23
CA GLY A 41 -0.28 7.56 -13.51
C GLY A 41 -1.17 6.46 -14.07
N TRP A 42 -1.62 5.53 -13.23
CA TRP A 42 -2.57 4.50 -13.65
C TRP A 42 -3.93 5.05 -14.04
N SER A 43 -4.40 6.14 -13.42
CA SER A 43 -5.62 6.83 -13.85
C SER A 43 -5.51 7.34 -15.28
N GLN A 44 -4.33 7.83 -15.67
CA GLN A 44 -4.09 8.33 -17.01
C GLN A 44 -3.92 7.20 -18.02
N ILE A 45 -3.13 6.18 -17.70
CA ILE A 45 -2.89 5.02 -18.59
C ILE A 45 -4.22 4.32 -18.93
N GLN A 46 -5.11 4.16 -17.95
CA GLN A 46 -6.38 3.45 -18.13
C GLN A 46 -7.42 4.26 -18.91
N ARG A 47 -7.39 5.60 -18.82
CA ARG A 47 -8.44 6.48 -19.36
C ARG A 47 -8.03 7.23 -20.62
N TYR A 48 -6.75 7.56 -20.72
CA TYR A 48 -6.16 8.47 -21.70
C TYR A 48 -4.88 7.86 -22.28
N GLY A 49 -4.96 6.58 -22.65
CA GLY A 49 -3.81 5.79 -23.10
C GLY A 49 -3.12 6.34 -24.36
N ASP A 50 -3.77 7.23 -25.10
CA ASP A 50 -3.25 7.93 -26.27
C ASP A 50 -2.41 9.18 -25.93
N GLN A 51 -2.42 9.61 -24.67
CA GLN A 51 -1.74 10.85 -24.27
C GLN A 51 -0.26 10.67 -23.93
N PHE A 52 0.16 9.46 -23.60
CA PHE A 52 1.51 9.15 -23.11
C PHE A 52 2.16 8.01 -23.90
N ASP A 53 3.41 8.18 -24.28
CA ASP A 53 4.25 7.14 -24.93
C ASP A 53 4.83 6.16 -23.91
N GLY A 54 4.89 6.55 -22.63
CA GLY A 54 5.34 5.68 -21.57
C GLY A 54 5.03 6.19 -20.17
N ALA A 55 5.15 5.30 -19.19
CA ALA A 55 4.91 5.62 -17.79
C ALA A 55 5.89 4.89 -16.86
N VAL A 56 6.36 5.60 -15.84
CA VAL A 56 7.08 5.04 -14.69
C VAL A 56 6.24 5.26 -13.44
N VAL A 57 5.66 4.19 -12.89
CA VAL A 57 4.64 4.25 -11.83
C VAL A 57 5.06 3.41 -10.63
N GLY A 58 5.20 4.07 -9.48
CA GLY A 58 5.64 3.46 -8.23
C GLY A 58 4.49 3.29 -7.23
N ALA A 59 4.48 2.19 -6.47
CA ALA A 59 3.60 1.95 -5.33
C ALA A 59 2.16 2.49 -5.51
N PRO A 60 1.39 1.96 -6.48
CA PRO A 60 0.08 2.51 -6.82
C PRO A 60 -1.03 2.09 -5.85
N ALA A 61 -1.71 3.08 -5.28
CA ALA A 61 -2.97 2.91 -4.54
C ALA A 61 -4.16 2.62 -5.48
N PHE A 62 -4.11 1.50 -6.21
CA PHE A 62 -5.09 1.12 -7.24
C PHE A 62 -6.54 1.14 -6.73
N ARG A 63 -6.74 0.52 -5.57
CA ARG A 63 -8.02 0.38 -4.89
C ARG A 63 -8.11 1.43 -3.80
N PHE A 64 -8.17 2.69 -4.19
CA PHE A 64 -7.94 3.83 -3.28
C PHE A 64 -8.77 3.76 -2.00
N ALA A 65 -10.07 3.46 -2.06
CA ALA A 65 -10.88 3.30 -0.86
C ALA A 65 -10.43 2.15 0.05
N PHE A 66 -10.00 1.03 -0.52
CA PHE A 66 -9.46 -0.08 0.24
C PHE A 66 -8.13 0.31 0.89
N GLN A 67 -7.27 0.98 0.13
CA GLN A 67 -5.99 1.47 0.61
C GLN A 67 -6.14 2.44 1.79
N GLN A 68 -7.01 3.44 1.68
CA GLN A 68 -7.19 4.40 2.77
C GLN A 68 -7.75 3.76 4.03
N VAL A 69 -8.75 2.87 3.90
CA VAL A 69 -9.34 2.18 5.05
C VAL A 69 -8.38 1.16 5.66
N GLN A 70 -7.49 0.56 4.86
CA GLN A 70 -6.47 -0.38 5.34
C GLN A 70 -5.56 0.24 6.40
N HIS A 71 -5.35 1.55 6.37
CA HIS A 71 -4.55 2.24 7.39
C HIS A 71 -5.16 2.19 8.81
N ALA A 72 -6.46 1.91 8.95
CA ALA A 72 -7.06 1.65 10.25
C ALA A 72 -7.03 0.15 10.64
N TYR A 73 -6.54 -0.74 9.78
CA TYR A 73 -6.63 -2.18 10.05
C TYR A 73 -5.82 -2.59 11.28
N SER A 74 -4.58 -2.10 11.38
CA SER A 74 -3.70 -2.37 12.52
C SER A 74 -4.31 -1.88 13.84
N ASP A 75 -4.88 -0.66 13.86
CA ASP A 75 -5.63 -0.13 15.02
C ASP A 75 -6.73 -1.10 15.46
N ILE A 76 -7.51 -1.63 14.51
CA ILE A 76 -8.60 -2.55 14.82
C ILE A 76 -8.08 -3.93 15.24
N VAL A 77 -6.91 -4.37 14.77
CA VAL A 77 -6.25 -5.58 15.28
C VAL A 77 -5.87 -5.42 16.76
N GLU A 78 -5.22 -4.32 17.11
CA GLU A 78 -4.82 -4.01 18.49
C GLU A 78 -6.03 -3.94 19.43
N GLN A 79 -7.08 -3.22 19.01
CA GLN A 79 -8.33 -3.12 19.75
C GLN A 79 -9.03 -4.48 19.90
N THR A 80 -9.09 -5.29 18.84
CA THR A 80 -9.78 -6.60 18.86
C THR A 80 -9.06 -7.61 19.75
N LEU A 81 -7.73 -7.58 19.76
CA LEU A 81 -6.90 -8.46 20.59
C LEU A 81 -6.69 -7.93 22.03
N ASP A 82 -7.20 -6.73 22.31
CA ASP A 82 -6.99 -5.99 23.56
C ASP A 82 -5.50 -6.02 23.94
N TYR A 83 -4.68 -5.57 22.99
CA TYR A 83 -3.24 -5.49 23.13
C TYR A 83 -2.67 -4.38 22.27
N TYR A 84 -2.06 -3.40 22.95
CA TYR A 84 -1.40 -2.25 22.36
C TYR A 84 0.10 -2.47 22.54
N PRO A 85 0.79 -3.11 21.57
CA PRO A 85 2.18 -3.49 21.74
C PRO A 85 3.05 -2.23 21.90
N PRO A 86 4.04 -2.23 22.82
CA PRO A 86 5.09 -1.22 22.82
C PRO A 86 5.79 -1.19 21.43
N PRO A 87 6.04 -0.02 20.83
CA PRO A 87 6.66 0.06 19.50
C PRO A 87 8.00 -0.67 19.38
N CYS A 88 8.81 -0.71 20.46
CA CYS A 88 10.07 -1.45 20.50
C CYS A 88 9.87 -2.98 20.41
N GLU A 89 8.74 -3.51 20.90
CA GLU A 89 8.42 -4.92 20.77
C GLU A 89 8.12 -5.28 19.31
N MET A 90 7.34 -4.44 18.61
CA MET A 90 7.06 -4.62 17.19
C MET A 90 8.30 -4.42 16.32
N GLU A 91 9.18 -3.49 16.69
CA GLU A 91 10.50 -3.31 16.04
C GLU A 91 11.38 -4.55 16.23
N MET A 92 11.37 -5.17 17.40
CA MET A 92 12.08 -6.43 17.64
C MET A 92 11.55 -7.55 16.75
N ILE A 93 10.22 -7.68 16.64
CA ILE A 93 9.59 -8.66 15.73
C ILE A 93 10.03 -8.42 14.29
N LEU A 94 10.02 -7.17 13.83
CA LEU A 94 10.47 -6.80 12.48
C LEU A 94 11.94 -7.17 12.25
N ASN A 95 12.83 -6.76 13.14
CA ASN A 95 14.27 -6.98 12.99
C ASN A 95 14.63 -8.46 12.97
N GLU A 96 14.03 -9.26 13.86
CA GLU A 96 14.25 -10.71 13.87
C GLU A 96 13.61 -11.40 12.66
N THR A 97 12.48 -10.89 12.17
CA THR A 97 11.87 -11.37 10.91
C THR A 97 12.79 -11.10 9.72
N ILE A 98 13.38 -9.90 9.64
CA ILE A 98 14.36 -9.56 8.60
C ILE A 98 15.58 -10.48 8.73
N ALA A 99 16.15 -10.63 9.92
CA ALA A 99 17.32 -11.49 10.14
C ALA A 99 17.07 -12.96 9.76
N ALA A 100 15.87 -13.47 10.03
CA ALA A 100 15.49 -14.84 9.68
C ALA A 100 15.20 -15.02 8.18
N CYS A 101 14.67 -13.99 7.52
CA CYS A 101 14.19 -14.07 6.14
C CYS A 101 15.17 -13.55 5.07
N ASP A 102 16.12 -12.69 5.43
CA ASP A 102 17.14 -12.12 4.52
C ASP A 102 17.90 -13.25 3.77
N PRO A 103 18.44 -14.29 4.43
CA PRO A 103 19.15 -15.37 3.72
C PRO A 103 18.32 -16.18 2.70
N LEU A 104 17.00 -16.07 2.69
CA LEU A 104 16.12 -16.95 1.90
C LEU A 104 16.21 -16.69 0.39
N ASP A 105 16.67 -15.51 -0.04
CA ASP A 105 16.91 -15.23 -1.46
C ASP A 105 18.32 -15.64 -1.94
N GLY A 106 19.15 -16.19 -1.03
CA GLY A 106 20.52 -16.59 -1.29
C GLY A 106 21.57 -15.51 -1.02
N LYS A 107 21.17 -14.36 -0.48
CA LYS A 107 22.06 -13.28 -0.05
C LYS A 107 21.75 -12.88 1.40
N THR A 108 22.72 -12.32 2.09
CA THR A 108 22.54 -11.77 3.45
C THR A 108 23.05 -10.34 3.43
N ASP A 109 22.14 -9.40 3.22
CA ASP A 109 22.45 -7.99 3.06
C ASP A 109 21.46 -7.06 3.76
N GLY A 110 20.61 -7.61 4.63
CA GLY A 110 19.57 -6.89 5.35
C GLY A 110 18.32 -6.60 4.51
N VAL A 111 18.19 -7.21 3.32
CA VAL A 111 17.04 -7.03 2.43
C VAL A 111 16.30 -8.35 2.28
N VAL A 112 14.99 -8.34 2.52
CA VAL A 112 14.13 -9.50 2.25
C VAL A 112 13.57 -9.39 0.84
N ALA A 113 14.31 -9.83 -0.19
CA ALA A 113 13.84 -9.73 -1.59
C ALA A 113 12.80 -10.81 -1.96
N ARG A 114 12.62 -11.83 -1.11
CA ARG A 114 11.67 -12.94 -1.31
C ARG A 114 10.75 -13.10 -0.11
N THR A 115 9.86 -12.14 0.09
CA THR A 115 8.84 -12.15 1.15
C THR A 115 7.88 -13.35 1.03
N ASP A 116 7.72 -13.91 -0.18
CA ASP A 116 7.00 -15.15 -0.43
C ASP A 116 7.69 -16.36 0.24
N LEU A 117 9.02 -16.43 0.19
CA LEU A 117 9.78 -17.47 0.89
C LEU A 117 9.74 -17.24 2.40
N CYS A 118 9.81 -15.99 2.86
CA CYS A 118 9.64 -15.65 4.28
C CYS A 118 8.31 -16.19 4.83
N LYS A 119 7.19 -15.94 4.13
CA LYS A 119 5.87 -16.46 4.50
C LYS A 119 5.77 -17.98 4.52
N LEU A 120 6.58 -18.69 3.73
CA LEU A 120 6.58 -20.15 3.65
C LEU A 120 7.47 -20.83 4.69
N HIS A 121 8.55 -20.16 5.10
CA HIS A 121 9.62 -20.81 5.86
C HIS A 121 9.84 -20.25 7.27
N PHE A 122 9.32 -19.05 7.55
CA PHE A 122 9.49 -18.42 8.86
C PHE A 122 8.22 -18.49 9.69
N ASN A 123 8.38 -18.85 10.97
CA ASN A 123 7.31 -18.86 11.96
C ASN A 123 7.64 -17.85 13.06
N THR A 124 6.87 -16.76 13.07
CA THR A 124 6.96 -15.64 14.02
C THR A 124 6.79 -16.08 15.49
N SER A 125 6.13 -17.21 15.77
CA SER A 125 6.05 -17.78 17.13
C SER A 125 7.41 -18.16 17.71
N SER A 126 8.43 -18.36 16.87
CA SER A 126 9.80 -18.58 17.31
C SER A 126 10.43 -17.36 18.02
N LEU A 127 9.82 -16.17 17.87
CA LEU A 127 10.31 -14.92 18.44
C LEU A 127 9.90 -14.72 19.90
N ILE A 128 8.93 -15.48 20.41
CA ILE A 128 8.41 -15.33 21.76
C ILE A 128 9.52 -15.53 22.80
N GLY A 129 9.68 -14.56 23.70
CA GLY A 129 10.68 -14.56 24.77
C GLY A 129 12.00 -13.89 24.39
N ILE A 130 12.20 -13.48 23.14
CA ILE A 130 13.40 -12.74 22.74
C ILE A 130 13.41 -11.38 23.46
N PRO A 131 14.49 -11.01 24.16
CA PRO A 131 14.58 -9.75 24.90
C PRO A 131 14.80 -8.56 23.96
N TYR A 132 14.25 -7.41 24.31
CA TYR A 132 14.47 -6.14 23.62
C TYR A 132 14.73 -5.00 24.62
N SER A 133 15.46 -3.98 24.17
CA SER A 133 15.62 -2.71 24.88
C SER A 133 15.83 -1.58 23.87
N CYS A 134 15.01 -0.54 23.96
CA CYS A 134 15.09 0.66 23.12
C CYS A 134 15.15 1.92 23.97
N ALA A 135 15.86 2.93 23.47
CA ALA A 135 15.86 4.27 24.06
C ALA A 135 14.49 4.95 23.89
N ALA A 136 14.28 6.03 24.65
CA ALA A 136 13.12 6.90 24.42
C ALA A 136 13.19 7.53 23.03
N SER A 137 12.02 7.72 22.40
CA SER A 137 11.92 8.34 21.07
C SER A 137 11.04 9.60 21.14
N PRO A 138 11.45 10.72 20.53
CA PRO A 138 10.62 11.92 20.41
C PRO A 138 9.50 11.70 19.36
N VAL A 139 8.54 12.63 19.28
CA VAL A 139 7.60 12.67 18.16
C VAL A 139 8.37 12.82 16.85
N TYR A 140 8.00 12.06 15.83
CA TYR A 140 8.52 12.18 14.48
C TYR A 140 7.37 12.41 13.50
N MET A 141 7.43 13.51 12.75
CA MET A 141 6.41 13.90 11.77
C MET A 141 6.84 13.58 10.32
N GLY A 142 7.90 12.78 10.15
CA GLY A 142 8.28 12.28 8.83
C GLY A 142 7.39 11.12 8.38
N PHE A 143 7.89 10.30 7.46
CA PHE A 143 7.13 9.18 6.90
C PHE A 143 7.92 7.87 7.12
N PRO A 144 7.42 6.93 7.96
CA PRO A 144 6.16 6.98 8.70
C PRO A 144 6.21 7.95 9.91
N PRO A 145 5.10 8.64 10.24
CA PRO A 145 5.02 9.42 11.46
C PRO A 145 4.89 8.51 12.67
N HIS A 146 5.34 8.96 13.85
CA HIS A 146 5.13 8.23 15.11
C HIS A 146 5.06 9.16 16.33
N PRO A 147 4.30 8.80 17.39
CA PRO A 147 4.24 9.57 18.63
C PRO A 147 5.55 9.42 19.42
N SER A 148 5.71 10.20 20.50
CA SER A 148 6.81 9.99 21.44
C SER A 148 6.52 8.85 22.41
N TRP A 149 7.55 8.13 22.84
CA TRP A 149 7.46 7.11 23.89
C TRP A 149 8.71 7.07 24.77
N PRO A 150 8.59 6.62 26.04
CA PRO A 150 9.74 6.45 26.94
C PRO A 150 10.64 5.30 26.48
N ALA A 151 11.76 5.11 27.18
CA ALA A 151 12.59 3.92 26.99
C ALA A 151 11.79 2.65 27.33
N GLN A 152 11.98 1.60 26.55
CA GLN A 152 11.20 0.37 26.63
C GLN A 152 12.15 -0.82 26.82
N ASN A 153 11.79 -1.75 27.71
CA ASN A 153 12.54 -2.99 27.92
C ASN A 153 11.53 -4.12 28.14
N GLY A 154 11.80 -5.30 27.59
CA GLY A 154 10.89 -6.43 27.73
C GLY A 154 11.36 -7.64 26.96
N THR A 155 10.42 -8.54 26.72
CA THR A 155 10.58 -9.70 25.85
C THR A 155 9.40 -9.78 24.91
N VAL A 156 9.61 -10.21 23.68
CA VAL A 156 8.52 -10.43 22.71
C VAL A 156 7.48 -11.38 23.30
N THR A 157 6.25 -10.93 23.36
CA THR A 157 5.11 -11.63 23.93
C THR A 157 4.36 -12.42 22.87
N ALA A 158 3.60 -13.43 23.31
CA ALA A 158 2.69 -14.17 22.43
C ALA A 158 1.61 -13.26 21.81
N LYS A 159 1.16 -12.23 22.55
CA LYS A 159 0.16 -11.28 22.04
C LYS A 159 0.74 -10.37 20.94
N ALA A 160 1.98 -9.91 21.07
CA ALA A 160 2.62 -9.12 20.01
C ALA A 160 2.81 -9.92 18.72
N VAL A 161 3.25 -11.18 18.85
CA VAL A 161 3.33 -12.10 17.70
C VAL A 161 1.94 -12.29 17.07
N GLN A 162 0.89 -12.46 17.88
CA GLN A 162 -0.48 -12.57 17.38
C GLN A 162 -0.94 -11.30 16.63
N VAL A 163 -0.61 -10.10 17.13
CA VAL A 163 -0.88 -8.83 16.44
C VAL A 163 -0.16 -8.79 15.09
N ALA A 164 1.15 -9.04 15.08
CA ALA A 164 1.96 -9.04 13.86
C ALA A 164 1.43 -10.03 12.81
N ASP A 165 1.14 -11.26 13.21
CA ASP A 165 0.60 -12.30 12.32
C ASP A 165 -0.77 -11.91 11.75
N THR A 166 -1.65 -11.36 12.60
CA THR A 166 -2.98 -10.93 12.17
C THR A 166 -2.87 -9.80 11.15
N ILE A 167 -2.00 -8.81 11.40
CA ILE A 167 -1.73 -7.72 10.45
C ILE A 167 -1.25 -8.28 9.11
N ILE A 168 -0.24 -9.16 9.09
CA ILE A 168 0.35 -9.72 7.86
C ILE A 168 -0.66 -10.56 7.07
N GLN A 169 -1.59 -11.25 7.73
CA GLN A 169 -2.65 -12.03 7.07
C GLN A 169 -3.67 -11.15 6.33
N GLY A 170 -3.79 -9.89 6.73
CA GLY A 170 -4.68 -8.89 6.14
C GLY A 170 -6.13 -9.05 6.51
N LEU A 171 -6.89 -8.00 6.20
CA LEU A 171 -8.27 -7.86 6.63
C LEU A 171 -9.14 -9.02 6.12
N ARG A 172 -9.66 -9.81 7.06
CA ARG A 172 -10.69 -10.81 6.87
C ARG A 172 -11.93 -10.41 7.64
N ASP A 173 -13.07 -10.64 7.02
CA ASP A 173 -14.36 -10.36 7.63
C ASP A 173 -14.77 -11.44 8.63
N SER A 174 -15.91 -11.26 9.33
CA SER A 174 -16.41 -12.24 10.31
C SER A 174 -16.71 -13.63 9.73
N HIS A 175 -16.77 -13.77 8.40
CA HIS A 175 -16.97 -15.04 7.70
C HIS A 175 -15.65 -15.64 7.19
N GLY A 176 -14.51 -15.04 7.53
CA GLY A 176 -13.17 -15.46 7.11
C GLY A 176 -12.80 -15.08 5.69
N LYS A 177 -13.65 -14.32 4.98
CA LYS A 177 -13.38 -13.88 3.60
C LYS A 177 -12.38 -12.73 3.61
N GLN A 178 -11.35 -12.83 2.78
CA GLN A 178 -10.41 -11.73 2.59
C GLN A 178 -11.13 -10.52 1.99
N ALA A 179 -11.12 -9.40 2.69
CA ALA A 179 -11.59 -8.12 2.19
C ALA A 179 -10.47 -7.35 1.48
N TYR A 180 -9.26 -7.33 2.06
CA TYR A 180 -8.11 -6.66 1.44
C TYR A 180 -6.77 -7.30 1.80
N LEU A 181 -5.75 -7.01 0.99
CA LEU A 181 -4.37 -7.48 1.18
C LEU A 181 -3.67 -6.63 2.24
N SER A 182 -2.58 -7.14 2.80
CA SER A 182 -1.76 -6.43 3.79
C SER A 182 -0.30 -6.34 3.39
N TYR A 183 0.44 -5.60 4.22
CA TYR A 183 1.89 -5.41 4.16
C TYR A 183 2.64 -6.74 4.17
N GLN A 184 3.87 -6.73 3.65
CA GLN A 184 4.72 -7.91 3.68
C GLN A 184 5.45 -8.04 5.03
N PRO A 185 5.95 -9.23 5.43
CA PRO A 185 6.52 -9.48 6.75
C PRO A 185 7.76 -8.65 7.10
N ALA A 186 8.46 -8.12 6.10
CA ALA A 186 9.63 -7.27 6.27
C ALA A 186 9.32 -5.76 6.17
N SER A 187 8.03 -5.41 6.15
CA SER A 187 7.58 -4.03 6.22
C SER A 187 7.45 -3.60 7.68
N ILE A 188 7.83 -2.37 7.98
CA ILE A 188 7.56 -1.78 9.30
C ILE A 188 6.04 -1.73 9.56
N PHE A 189 5.65 -1.99 10.81
CA PHE A 189 4.26 -1.94 11.28
C PHE A 189 3.84 -0.51 11.61
N ALA A 190 4.00 0.43 10.66
CA ALA A 190 3.79 1.86 10.89
C ALA A 190 2.38 2.20 11.41
N ASP A 191 1.35 1.58 10.83
CA ASP A 191 -0.05 1.77 11.28
C ASP A 191 -0.35 1.05 12.61
N ALA A 192 0.59 0.28 13.19
CA ALA A 192 0.48 -0.36 14.50
C ALA A 192 1.39 0.33 15.55
N PHE A 193 1.79 1.57 15.29
CA PHE A 193 2.45 2.36 16.32
C PHE A 193 1.43 2.78 17.36
N THR A 194 1.76 2.54 18.62
CA THR A 194 0.92 2.90 19.76
C THR A 194 1.45 4.15 20.44
N GLN A 195 0.56 4.88 21.11
CA GLN A 195 0.93 6.06 21.90
C GLN A 195 1.04 5.71 23.38
N TYR A 196 1.97 6.35 24.08
CA TYR A 196 2.17 6.15 25.51
C TYR A 196 1.33 7.13 26.35
N ASP A 197 0.43 6.61 27.19
CA ASP A 197 -0.30 7.40 28.18
C ASP A 197 0.46 7.45 29.50
N THR A 198 0.92 8.64 29.87
CA THR A 198 1.69 8.88 31.10
C THR A 198 0.86 8.76 32.37
N ASN A 199 -0.46 8.95 32.30
CA ASN A 199 -1.34 8.86 33.47
C ASN A 199 -1.55 7.41 33.90
N THR A 200 -1.70 6.51 32.92
CA THR A 200 -1.88 5.06 33.16
C THR A 200 -0.57 4.28 33.09
N SER A 201 0.51 4.91 32.61
CA SER A 201 1.81 4.27 32.34
C SER A 201 1.67 3.05 31.42
N SER A 202 0.87 3.21 30.35
CA SER A 202 0.54 2.12 29.43
C SER A 202 0.47 2.61 27.98
N PHE A 203 0.58 1.69 27.03
CA PHE A 203 0.36 1.97 25.61
C PHE A 203 -1.12 1.88 25.26
N THR A 204 -1.55 2.75 24.35
CA THR A 204 -2.93 2.87 23.87
C THR A 204 -2.94 3.09 22.36
N LEU A 205 -4.12 2.98 21.74
CA LEU A 205 -4.32 3.23 20.32
C LEU A 205 -3.81 4.61 19.90
N TRP A 206 -3.23 4.66 18.71
CA TRP A 206 -2.92 5.90 18.01
C TRP A 206 -3.56 5.87 16.61
N PRO A 207 -4.86 6.20 16.52
CA PRO A 207 -5.65 5.95 15.30
C PRO A 207 -5.07 6.63 14.06
N SER A 208 -5.07 5.91 12.94
CA SER A 208 -4.50 6.42 11.69
C SER A 208 -5.30 7.57 11.08
N ASP A 209 -4.65 8.74 10.95
CA ASP A 209 -5.20 9.89 10.24
C ASP A 209 -5.45 9.60 8.75
N PHE A 210 -4.70 8.69 8.12
CA PHE A 210 -4.90 8.36 6.70
C PHE A 210 -6.27 7.73 6.44
N ALA A 211 -6.72 6.86 7.35
CA ALA A 211 -8.06 6.29 7.29
C ALA A 211 -9.12 7.34 7.63
N ALA A 212 -8.90 8.15 8.67
CA ALA A 212 -9.84 9.20 9.09
C ALA A 212 -10.09 10.23 7.98
N GLN A 213 -9.03 10.70 7.31
CA GLN A 213 -9.09 11.66 6.20
C GLN A 213 -9.84 11.14 4.97
N PHE A 214 -10.07 9.83 4.88
CA PHE A 214 -10.94 9.26 3.85
C PHE A 214 -12.35 9.00 4.39
N VAL A 215 -12.47 8.21 5.46
CA VAL A 215 -13.77 7.78 5.99
C VAL A 215 -14.64 8.97 6.35
N LEU A 216 -14.11 9.92 7.12
CA LEU A 216 -14.90 11.01 7.67
C LEU A 216 -15.41 11.99 6.58
N PRO A 217 -14.55 12.59 5.72
CA PRO A 217 -15.05 13.55 4.73
C PRO A 217 -15.61 12.90 3.46
N PHE A 218 -15.19 11.69 3.07
CA PHE A 218 -15.66 11.06 1.83
C PHE A 218 -16.80 10.06 2.04
N LEU A 219 -16.85 9.34 3.15
CA LEU A 219 -17.92 8.35 3.39
C LEU A 219 -19.00 8.90 4.31
N ASP A 220 -18.61 9.51 5.42
CA ASP A 220 -19.55 10.04 6.42
C ASP A 220 -19.96 11.49 6.13
N LEU A 221 -19.27 12.16 5.20
CA LEU A 221 -19.50 13.54 4.78
C LEU A 221 -19.42 14.56 5.93
N VAL A 222 -18.51 14.32 6.89
CA VAL A 222 -18.24 15.21 8.02
C VAL A 222 -16.90 15.92 7.85
N ASN A 223 -16.82 17.19 8.25
CA ASN A 223 -15.60 17.99 8.17
C ASN A 223 -14.65 17.68 9.35
N ALA A 224 -14.03 16.51 9.31
CA ALA A 224 -13.05 16.04 10.29
C ALA A 224 -11.95 15.24 9.60
N THR A 225 -10.74 15.25 10.17
CA THR A 225 -9.57 14.56 9.59
C THR A 225 -8.92 13.56 10.54
N SER A 226 -9.48 13.38 11.73
CA SER A 226 -8.99 12.45 12.75
C SER A 226 -10.18 11.79 13.46
N PHE A 227 -10.08 10.50 13.77
CA PHE A 227 -11.11 9.80 14.54
C PHE A 227 -11.11 10.30 15.99
N ALA A 228 -12.29 10.49 16.58
CA ALA A 228 -12.39 10.78 18.02
C ALA A 228 -12.03 9.54 18.86
N ASN A 229 -12.48 8.38 18.41
CA ASN A 229 -12.10 7.03 18.86
C ASN A 229 -12.52 6.02 17.77
N LEU A 230 -12.20 4.74 17.98
CA LEU A 230 -12.60 3.63 17.11
C LEU A 230 -13.59 2.68 17.81
N ASP A 231 -14.39 3.22 18.75
CA ASP A 231 -15.37 2.45 19.51
C ASP A 231 -16.38 1.80 18.56
N ASN A 232 -16.61 0.49 18.71
CA ASN A 232 -17.49 -0.32 17.87
C ASN A 232 -17.07 -0.45 16.39
N VAL A 233 -15.89 0.02 16.00
CA VAL A 233 -15.31 -0.28 14.69
C VAL A 233 -14.77 -1.71 14.72
N THR A 234 -15.20 -2.51 13.74
CA THR A 234 -14.86 -3.94 13.61
C THR A 234 -14.24 -4.21 12.24
N TYR A 235 -13.72 -5.41 12.01
CA TYR A 235 -13.29 -5.84 10.68
C TYR A 235 -14.41 -5.75 9.62
N ASP A 236 -15.66 -6.01 10.02
CA ASP A 236 -16.81 -5.85 9.13
C ASP A 236 -17.11 -4.37 8.84
N THR A 237 -16.91 -3.48 9.81
CA THR A 237 -17.01 -2.03 9.61
C THR A 237 -15.98 -1.56 8.59
N LEU A 238 -14.72 -1.99 8.72
CA LEU A 238 -13.67 -1.67 7.75
C LEU A 238 -14.04 -2.18 6.35
N LYS A 239 -14.48 -3.44 6.22
CA LYS A 239 -14.96 -3.98 4.94
C LYS A 239 -16.09 -3.14 4.34
N GLN A 240 -17.06 -2.72 5.17
CA GLN A 240 -18.18 -1.90 4.72
C GLN A 240 -17.70 -0.55 4.20
N TRP A 241 -16.79 0.13 4.90
CA TRP A 241 -16.19 1.38 4.42
C TRP A 241 -15.45 1.19 3.10
N MET A 242 -14.67 0.11 2.96
CA MET A 242 -13.98 -0.21 1.69
C MET A 242 -14.98 -0.34 0.53
N TYR A 243 -16.09 -1.06 0.76
CA TYR A 243 -17.09 -1.33 -0.28
C TYR A 243 -17.94 -0.10 -0.60
N GLN A 244 -18.32 0.68 0.41
CA GLN A 244 -19.01 1.96 0.23
C GLN A 244 -18.13 2.92 -0.58
N GLY A 245 -16.87 3.09 -0.18
CA GLY A 245 -15.92 3.94 -0.90
C GLY A 245 -15.60 3.41 -2.30
N TRP A 246 -15.68 2.10 -2.54
CA TRP A 246 -15.65 1.54 -3.88
C TRP A 246 -16.85 2.01 -4.70
N GLN A 247 -18.07 1.76 -4.23
CA GLN A 247 -19.29 2.11 -4.96
C GLN A 247 -19.41 3.61 -5.23
N MET A 248 -19.02 4.46 -4.27
CA MET A 248 -19.11 5.91 -4.41
C MET A 248 -18.07 6.49 -5.38
N TYR A 249 -16.86 5.92 -5.39
CA TYR A 249 -15.71 6.53 -6.09
C TYR A 249 -15.08 5.65 -7.17
N GLU A 250 -15.71 4.54 -7.55
CA GLU A 250 -15.19 3.60 -8.56
C GLU A 250 -14.77 4.32 -9.84
N SER A 251 -15.64 5.20 -10.34
CA SER A 251 -15.41 5.94 -11.59
C SER A 251 -14.40 7.08 -11.46
N THR A 252 -13.91 7.42 -10.27
CA THR A 252 -13.08 8.60 -10.02
C THR A 252 -11.74 8.31 -9.34
N LEU A 253 -11.76 7.63 -8.19
CA LEU A 253 -10.57 7.39 -7.37
C LEU A 253 -9.95 6.00 -7.61
N HIS A 254 -10.76 5.01 -7.96
CA HIS A 254 -10.25 3.67 -8.26
C HIS A 254 -9.64 3.60 -9.65
N THR A 255 -8.51 2.91 -9.74
CA THR A 255 -7.73 2.72 -10.98
C THR A 255 -7.48 1.24 -11.20
N THR A 256 -8.56 0.45 -11.19
CA THR A 256 -8.49 -1.02 -11.26
C THR A 256 -8.80 -1.56 -12.65
N TRP A 257 -8.97 -0.71 -13.67
CA TRP A 257 -9.32 -1.14 -15.02
C TRP A 257 -8.15 -1.91 -15.66
N PRO A 258 -8.34 -3.21 -16.01
CA PRO A 258 -7.24 -4.06 -16.45
C PRO A 258 -7.07 -4.12 -17.98
N ASP A 259 -8.04 -3.67 -18.76
CA ASP A 259 -7.94 -3.60 -20.22
C ASP A 259 -7.21 -2.32 -20.62
N LEU A 260 -5.96 -2.49 -21.07
CA LEU A 260 -5.07 -1.41 -21.47
C LEU A 260 -4.88 -1.35 -22.98
N SER A 261 -5.84 -1.87 -23.76
CA SER A 261 -5.76 -1.95 -25.22
C SER A 261 -5.52 -0.60 -25.88
N SER A 262 -6.12 0.48 -25.35
CA SER A 262 -5.87 1.84 -25.85
C SER A 262 -4.38 2.19 -25.74
N PHE A 263 -3.81 2.19 -24.53
CA PHE A 263 -2.39 2.50 -24.29
C PHE A 263 -1.45 1.60 -25.10
N HIS A 264 -1.74 0.30 -25.17
CA HIS A 264 -0.94 -0.64 -25.94
C HIS A 264 -1.02 -0.39 -27.47
N SER A 265 -2.19 -0.01 -28.00
CA SER A 265 -2.38 0.31 -29.42
C SER A 265 -1.61 1.56 -29.87
N PHE A 266 -1.30 2.46 -28.94
CA PHE A 266 -0.42 3.60 -29.14
C PHE A 266 1.06 3.31 -28.83
N HIS A 267 1.43 2.02 -28.72
CA HIS A 267 2.79 1.55 -28.45
C HIS A 267 3.36 1.97 -27.10
N GLY A 268 2.50 2.31 -26.13
CA GLY A 268 2.90 2.75 -24.81
C GLY A 268 3.70 1.69 -24.04
N LYS A 269 4.69 2.13 -23.25
CA LYS A 269 5.53 1.25 -22.40
C LYS A 269 5.44 1.64 -20.92
N ILE A 270 5.31 0.65 -20.03
CA ILE A 270 5.13 0.83 -18.58
C ILE A 270 6.27 0.16 -17.82
N LEU A 271 6.95 0.95 -16.99
CA LEU A 271 7.78 0.48 -15.89
C LEU A 271 7.02 0.71 -14.59
N HIS A 272 6.55 -0.36 -13.97
CA HIS A 272 5.88 -0.31 -12.68
C HIS A 272 6.84 -0.85 -11.63
N TYR A 273 7.00 -0.15 -10.51
CA TYR A 273 7.78 -0.67 -9.38
C TYR A 273 6.98 -0.60 -8.07
N HIS A 274 7.27 -1.48 -7.12
CA HIS A 274 6.66 -1.45 -5.79
C HIS A 274 7.59 -2.16 -4.81
N GLY A 275 8.04 -1.46 -3.75
CA GLY A 275 8.93 -2.07 -2.76
C GLY A 275 8.26 -3.20 -2.00
N GLU A 276 8.99 -4.29 -1.76
CA GLU A 276 8.52 -5.43 -0.94
C GLU A 276 8.29 -5.05 0.53
N SER A 277 9.03 -4.08 1.08
CA SER A 277 8.86 -3.57 2.45
C SER A 277 8.05 -2.27 2.52
N ASP A 278 7.12 -2.04 1.59
CA ASP A 278 6.24 -0.87 1.63
C ASP A 278 5.22 -1.01 2.77
N PHE A 279 5.31 -0.10 3.74
CA PHE A 279 4.43 -0.05 4.93
C PHE A 279 3.16 0.74 4.71
N SER A 280 3.07 1.46 3.60
CA SER A 280 1.93 2.29 3.30
C SER A 280 1.00 1.54 2.37
N ILE A 281 1.50 1.00 1.26
CA ILE A 281 0.66 0.37 0.24
C ILE A 281 1.07 -1.11 0.13
N PRO A 282 0.13 -2.06 0.27
CA PRO A 282 0.45 -3.47 0.12
C PRO A 282 1.02 -3.81 -1.27
N THR A 283 2.27 -4.26 -1.33
CA THR A 283 2.97 -4.71 -2.56
C THR A 283 2.15 -5.75 -3.34
N GLY A 284 1.47 -6.64 -2.63
CA GLY A 284 0.57 -7.63 -3.21
C GLY A 284 -0.54 -7.03 -4.08
N SER A 285 -0.95 -5.78 -3.85
CA SER A 285 -1.95 -5.07 -4.66
C SER A 285 -1.45 -4.84 -6.09
N SER A 286 -0.15 -4.56 -6.26
CA SER A 286 0.50 -4.40 -7.56
C SER A 286 0.64 -5.72 -8.30
N VAL A 287 1.04 -6.78 -7.60
CA VAL A 287 1.11 -8.14 -8.17
C VAL A 287 -0.28 -8.56 -8.65
N HIS A 288 -1.30 -8.35 -7.83
CA HIS A 288 -2.67 -8.70 -8.16
C HIS A 288 -3.19 -7.90 -9.37
N TYR A 289 -2.95 -6.58 -9.43
CA TYR A 289 -3.36 -5.78 -10.60
C TYR A 289 -2.64 -6.19 -11.88
N ARG A 290 -1.32 -6.43 -11.84
CA ARG A 290 -0.59 -6.92 -13.02
C ARG A 290 -1.12 -8.25 -13.53
N ASP A 291 -1.45 -9.18 -12.63
CA ASP A 291 -2.04 -10.46 -13.01
C ASP A 291 -3.44 -10.29 -13.64
N SER A 292 -4.24 -9.33 -13.17
CA SER A 292 -5.52 -8.97 -13.80
C SER A 292 -5.32 -8.46 -15.23
N VAL A 293 -4.37 -7.54 -15.47
CA VAL A 293 -4.03 -7.07 -16.82
C VAL A 293 -3.60 -8.23 -17.70
N ARG A 294 -2.71 -9.11 -17.20
CA ARG A 294 -2.24 -10.30 -17.92
C ARG A 294 -3.41 -11.18 -18.38
N LYS A 295 -4.34 -11.48 -17.47
CA LYS A 295 -5.51 -12.34 -17.75
C LYS A 295 -6.47 -11.70 -18.76
N ILE A 296 -6.66 -10.39 -18.70
CA ILE A 296 -7.60 -9.67 -19.56
C ILE A 296 -7.03 -9.40 -20.95
N MET A 297 -5.76 -9.01 -21.03
CA MET A 297 -5.08 -8.73 -22.32
C MET A 297 -4.70 -10.00 -23.07
N TYR A 298 -4.48 -11.13 -22.37
CA TYR A 298 -4.01 -12.38 -22.96
C TYR A 298 -4.76 -13.63 -22.42
N PRO A 299 -6.11 -13.68 -22.53
CA PRO A 299 -6.94 -14.71 -21.88
C PRO A 299 -6.71 -16.14 -22.42
N HIS A 300 -6.17 -16.28 -23.63
CA HIS A 300 -5.97 -17.57 -24.30
C HIS A 300 -4.53 -18.09 -24.25
N LEU A 301 -3.61 -17.32 -23.67
CA LEU A 301 -2.20 -17.72 -23.58
C LEU A 301 -1.94 -18.46 -22.26
N SER A 302 -0.96 -19.38 -22.28
CA SER A 302 -0.46 -20.01 -21.05
C SER A 302 0.15 -18.96 -20.11
N TYR A 303 0.37 -19.32 -18.84
CA TYR A 303 0.96 -18.40 -17.86
C TYR A 303 2.31 -17.83 -18.33
N ASN A 304 3.21 -18.66 -18.85
CA ASN A 304 4.52 -18.21 -19.33
C ASN A 304 4.40 -17.35 -20.60
N ALA A 305 3.56 -17.76 -21.56
CA ALA A 305 3.39 -17.01 -22.81
C ALA A 305 2.71 -15.64 -22.58
N SER A 306 1.68 -15.58 -21.73
CA SER A 306 1.02 -14.33 -21.36
C SER A 306 1.94 -13.38 -20.59
N ASN A 307 2.81 -13.89 -19.71
CA ASN A 307 3.82 -13.06 -19.04
C ASN A 307 4.86 -12.52 -20.02
N ALA A 308 5.35 -13.34 -20.96
CA ALA A 308 6.28 -12.89 -21.99
C ALA A 308 5.67 -11.80 -22.87
N ALA A 309 4.42 -11.99 -23.31
CA ALA A 309 3.70 -11.01 -24.11
C ALA A 309 3.46 -9.70 -23.34
N LEU A 310 3.06 -9.77 -22.07
CA LEU A 310 2.88 -8.58 -21.24
C LEU A 310 4.20 -7.85 -20.99
N ASN A 311 5.29 -8.59 -20.70
CA ASN A 311 6.61 -8.02 -20.42
C ASN A 311 7.23 -7.29 -21.63
N ASP A 312 6.69 -7.42 -22.83
CA ASP A 312 7.15 -6.62 -23.97
C ASP A 312 6.84 -5.13 -23.81
N TRP A 313 5.79 -4.78 -23.03
CA TRP A 313 5.35 -3.40 -22.87
C TRP A 313 4.93 -2.99 -21.46
N TYR A 314 4.64 -3.92 -20.55
CA TYR A 314 4.34 -3.65 -19.14
C TYR A 314 5.10 -4.60 -18.22
N ARG A 315 6.08 -4.05 -17.48
CA ARG A 315 6.89 -4.78 -16.51
C ARG A 315 6.64 -4.26 -15.10
N LEU A 316 6.54 -5.18 -14.14
CA LEU A 316 6.53 -4.89 -12.71
C LEU A 316 7.87 -5.32 -12.11
N PHE A 317 8.48 -4.42 -11.34
CA PHE A 317 9.69 -4.63 -10.55
C PHE A 317 9.31 -4.55 -9.07
N LEU A 318 9.71 -5.56 -8.31
CA LEU A 318 9.51 -5.63 -6.87
C LEU A 318 10.86 -5.40 -6.18
#